data_AF-A0A645DDY2-F1
#
_entry.id   AF-A0A645DDY2-F1
#
_cell.length_a   1.000
_cell.length_b   1.000
_cell.length_c   1.000
_cell.angle_alpha   90.00
_cell.angle_beta   90.00
_cell.angle_gamma   90.00
#
_symmetry.space_group_name_H-M   'P 1'
#
loop_
_entity.id
_entity.type
_entity.pdbx_description
1 polymer ?
#
loop_
_entity_poly.entity_id
_entity_poly.type
_entity_poly.pdbx_seq_one_letter_code
_entity_poly.pdbx_strand_id
1 'polypeptide(L)'
;MQLKILQVDIKHLLQPVLDIGCGINGCLVDYFRNQKIEAYGIDRFKFSTSNLITSDWLEYDYGTDKWGTVVSNLGFSNHFNHHNLREDGNYIEYAKTYMNILNSLKIGGSFHYAPDLPFIEKYLDNKQYDLKKYEIEGYDFKTTIIKKSNL
;
A
#
# COMPACT_ATOMS: atom_id res chain seq x y z
N MET A 1 8.41 0.87 -14.47
CA MET A 1 8.32 2.25 -13.93
C MET A 1 7.82 2.23 -12.49
N GLN A 2 6.61 1.73 -12.21
CA GLN A 2 6.05 1.67 -10.84
C GLN A 2 6.86 0.80 -9.86
N LEU A 3 7.33 -0.39 -10.26
CA LEU A 3 8.12 -1.26 -9.38
C LEU A 3 9.39 -0.60 -8.84
N LYS A 4 10.06 0.21 -9.66
CA LYS A 4 11.26 0.95 -9.25
C LYS A 4 10.91 2.04 -8.26
N ILE A 5 9.84 2.80 -8.53
CA ILE A 5 9.32 3.81 -7.60
C ILE A 5 9.01 3.15 -6.26
N LEU A 6 8.18 2.11 -6.27
CA LEU A 6 7.74 1.40 -5.07
C LEU A 6 8.81 0.52 -4.41
N GLN A 7 10.04 0.46 -4.95
CA GLN A 7 11.13 -0.39 -4.43
C GLN A 7 10.71 -1.86 -4.26
N VAL A 8 9.93 -2.37 -5.21
CA VAL A 8 9.43 -3.75 -5.20
C VAL A 8 10.45 -4.67 -5.87
N ASP A 9 10.98 -5.62 -5.09
CA ASP A 9 11.78 -6.73 -5.60
C ASP A 9 10.90 -7.96 -5.82
N ILE A 10 10.59 -8.24 -7.08
CA ILE A 10 9.75 -9.37 -7.51
C ILE A 10 10.28 -10.71 -6.98
N LYS A 11 11.59 -10.88 -6.89
CA LYS A 11 12.19 -12.18 -6.51
C LYS A 11 11.98 -12.53 -5.06
N HIS A 12 11.82 -11.52 -4.21
CA HIS A 12 11.70 -11.67 -2.75
C HIS A 12 10.35 -11.16 -2.24
N LEU A 13 9.37 -10.97 -3.14
CA LEU A 13 8.06 -10.44 -2.81
C LEU A 13 7.25 -11.46 -2.01
N LEU A 14 6.85 -11.07 -0.80
CA LEU A 14 6.02 -11.94 0.02
C LEU A 14 4.57 -11.90 -0.47
N GLN A 15 3.95 -13.07 -0.60
CA GLN A 15 2.62 -13.26 -1.17
C GLN A 15 1.57 -13.57 -0.08
N PRO A 16 0.27 -13.28 -0.32
CA PRO A 16 -0.28 -12.62 -1.52
C PRO A 16 0.02 -11.12 -1.54
N VAL A 17 -0.06 -10.54 -2.74
CA VAL A 17 0.16 -9.10 -2.99
C VAL A 17 -1.17 -8.38 -3.16
N LEU A 18 -1.33 -7.23 -2.51
CA LEU A 18 -2.47 -6.31 -2.71
C LEU A 18 -2.00 -5.00 -3.32
N ASP A 19 -2.59 -4.59 -4.44
CA ASP A 19 -2.40 -3.28 -5.07
C ASP A 19 -3.59 -2.36 -4.77
N ILE A 20 -3.37 -1.36 -3.93
CA ILE A 20 -4.39 -0.39 -3.50
C ILE A 20 -4.41 0.79 -4.46
N GLY A 21 -5.56 1.02 -5.10
CA GLY A 21 -5.69 1.99 -6.18
C GLY A 21 -5.07 1.44 -7.46
N CYS A 22 -5.38 0.19 -7.81
CA CYS A 22 -4.77 -0.52 -8.94
C CYS A 22 -5.13 0.06 -10.32
N GLY A 23 -6.08 1.00 -10.36
CA GLY A 23 -6.59 1.61 -11.58
C GLY A 23 -7.48 0.67 -12.39
N ILE A 24 -8.16 1.23 -13.39
CA ILE A 24 -9.17 0.55 -14.21
C ILE A 24 -8.66 -0.69 -14.96
N ASN A 25 -7.36 -0.76 -15.23
CA ASN A 25 -6.76 -1.85 -15.96
C ASN A 25 -6.01 -2.85 -15.06
N GLY A 26 -5.78 -2.54 -13.78
CA GLY A 26 -5.05 -3.44 -12.87
C GLY A 26 -3.66 -3.88 -13.37
N CYS A 27 -2.96 -3.06 -14.18
CA CYS A 27 -1.79 -3.51 -14.94
C CYS A 27 -0.68 -4.09 -14.07
N LEU A 28 -0.49 -3.57 -12.85
CA LEU A 28 0.52 -4.07 -11.93
C LEU A 28 0.14 -5.44 -11.35
N VAL A 29 -1.14 -5.65 -11.07
CA VAL A 29 -1.70 -6.96 -10.67
C VAL A 29 -1.48 -7.98 -11.78
N ASP A 30 -1.85 -7.65 -13.02
CA ASP A 30 -1.66 -8.54 -14.17
C ASP A 30 -0.17 -8.88 -14.38
N TYR A 31 0.70 -7.88 -14.23
CA TYR A 31 2.14 -8.09 -14.29
C TYR A 31 2.62 -9.10 -13.23
N PHE A 32 2.22 -8.94 -11.97
CA PHE A 32 2.56 -9.90 -10.91
C PHE A 32 2.04 -11.31 -11.23
N ARG A 33 0.79 -11.43 -11.67
CA ARG A 33 0.18 -12.72 -12.00
C ARG A 33 0.88 -13.42 -13.16
N ASN A 34 1.33 -12.67 -14.16
CA ASN A 34 2.16 -13.20 -15.26
C ASN A 34 3.52 -13.73 -14.78
N GLN A 35 4.02 -13.23 -13.65
CA GLN A 35 5.19 -13.79 -12.96
C GLN A 35 4.85 -14.93 -12.00
N LYS A 36 3.60 -15.46 -12.05
CA LYS A 36 3.06 -16.49 -11.14
C LYS A 36 3.00 -16.05 -9.67
N ILE A 37 2.91 -14.74 -9.43
CA ILE A 37 2.72 -14.17 -8.10
C ILE A 37 1.22 -14.05 -7.84
N GLU A 38 0.76 -14.56 -6.71
CA GLU A 38 -0.59 -14.37 -6.22
C GLU A 38 -0.81 -12.89 -5.88
N ALA A 39 -1.55 -12.19 -6.74
CA ALA A 39 -1.79 -10.77 -6.63
C ALA A 39 -3.26 -10.41 -6.88
N TYR A 40 -3.71 -9.38 -6.17
CA TYR A 40 -5.04 -8.81 -6.20
C TYR A 40 -4.96 -7.29 -6.24
N GLY A 41 -5.95 -6.63 -6.85
CA GLY A 41 -6.08 -5.18 -6.86
C GLY A 41 -7.42 -4.73 -6.30
N ILE A 42 -7.43 -3.58 -5.62
CA ILE A 42 -8.65 -2.90 -5.20
C ILE A 42 -8.70 -1.50 -5.81
N ASP A 43 -9.87 -1.11 -6.34
CA ASP A 43 -10.17 0.23 -6.80
C ASP A 43 -11.69 0.44 -6.86
N ARG A 44 -12.14 1.69 -7.01
CA ARG A 44 -13.57 2.03 -7.15
C ARG A 44 -14.10 1.78 -8.56
N PHE A 45 -13.25 1.42 -9.52
CA PHE A 45 -13.68 0.99 -10.84
C PHE A 45 -14.45 -0.33 -10.80
N LYS A 46 -15.34 -0.52 -11.77
CA LYS A 46 -16.10 -1.76 -11.95
C LYS A 46 -15.24 -2.79 -12.67
N PHE A 47 -14.92 -3.89 -12.00
CA PHE A 47 -14.17 -4.99 -12.58
C PHE A 47 -15.06 -6.21 -12.83
N SER A 48 -14.66 -7.04 -13.79
CA SER A 48 -15.32 -8.31 -14.11
C SER A 48 -14.45 -9.54 -13.77
N THR A 49 -13.18 -9.33 -13.43
CA THR A 49 -12.19 -10.38 -13.14
C THR A 49 -12.05 -10.58 -11.64
N SER A 50 -11.88 -11.82 -11.17
CA SER A 50 -11.82 -12.15 -9.74
C SER A 50 -10.57 -11.62 -9.01
N ASN A 51 -9.49 -11.30 -9.72
CA ASN A 51 -8.27 -10.72 -9.14
C ASN A 51 -8.33 -9.19 -8.98
N LEU A 52 -9.38 -8.53 -9.49
CA LEU A 52 -9.59 -7.10 -9.30
C LEU A 52 -10.93 -6.89 -8.60
N ILE A 53 -10.92 -6.14 -7.52
CA ILE A 53 -12.05 -6.03 -6.60
C ILE A 53 -12.54 -4.59 -6.62
N THR A 54 -13.82 -4.41 -6.95
CA THR A 54 -14.50 -3.11 -6.88
C THR A 54 -14.78 -2.78 -5.42
N SER A 55 -14.05 -1.82 -4.85
CA SER A 55 -14.20 -1.43 -3.44
C SER A 55 -13.65 -0.02 -3.18
N ASP A 56 -14.24 0.68 -2.19
CA ASP A 56 -13.60 1.84 -1.59
C ASP A 56 -12.52 1.36 -0.61
N TRP A 57 -11.29 1.85 -0.78
CA TRP A 57 -10.16 1.48 0.06
C TRP A 57 -10.35 1.78 1.56
N LEU A 58 -11.25 2.68 1.95
CA LEU A 58 -11.56 3.01 3.34
C LEU A 58 -12.50 1.96 3.95
N GLU A 59 -13.31 1.31 3.12
CA GLU A 59 -14.32 0.32 3.52
C GLU A 59 -13.86 -1.12 3.28
N TYR A 60 -12.77 -1.32 2.54
CA TYR A 60 -12.24 -2.64 2.23
C TYR A 60 -11.80 -3.39 3.51
N ASP A 61 -12.22 -4.65 3.64
CA ASP A 61 -11.73 -5.53 4.69
C ASP A 61 -10.35 -6.10 4.33
N TYR A 62 -9.31 -5.47 4.89
CA TYR A 62 -7.93 -5.90 4.72
C TYR A 62 -7.62 -7.22 5.42
N GLY A 63 -8.43 -7.65 6.40
CA GLY A 63 -8.14 -8.81 7.26
C GLY A 63 -6.95 -8.59 8.20
N THR A 64 -6.53 -9.66 8.89
CA THR A 64 -5.36 -9.68 9.79
C THR A 64 -4.38 -10.75 9.32
N ASP A 65 -3.07 -10.45 9.33
CA ASP A 65 -2.00 -11.38 8.89
C ASP A 65 -2.27 -12.06 7.53
N LYS A 66 -2.89 -11.32 6.62
CA LYS A 66 -3.37 -11.80 5.32
C LYS A 66 -2.38 -11.53 4.20
N TRP A 67 -1.79 -10.35 4.16
CA TRP A 67 -1.01 -9.87 3.02
C TRP A 67 0.48 -10.03 3.24
N GLY A 68 1.17 -10.59 2.26
CA GLY A 68 2.62 -10.60 2.27
C GLY A 68 3.17 -9.23 1.88
N THR A 69 2.63 -8.64 0.82
CA THR A 69 3.02 -7.30 0.38
C THR A 69 1.80 -6.49 0.00
N VAL A 70 1.73 -5.26 0.47
CA VAL A 70 0.74 -4.28 0.03
C VAL A 70 1.49 -3.18 -0.72
N VAL A 71 0.96 -2.73 -1.85
CA VAL A 71 1.52 -1.63 -2.63
C VAL A 71 0.47 -0.55 -2.87
N SER A 72 0.87 0.72 -2.90
CA SER A 72 0.01 1.81 -3.37
C SER A 72 0.85 2.91 -4.02
N ASN A 73 0.71 3.09 -5.33
CA ASN A 73 1.41 4.14 -6.07
C ASN A 73 0.48 5.32 -6.30
N LEU A 74 0.74 6.46 -5.65
CA LEU A 74 0.02 7.73 -5.78
C LEU A 74 -1.47 7.69 -5.40
N GLY A 75 -2.05 6.52 -5.13
CA GLY A 75 -3.46 6.38 -4.76
C GLY A 75 -3.67 6.80 -3.31
N PHE A 76 -3.48 5.87 -2.38
CA PHE A 76 -3.86 6.04 -0.99
C PHE A 76 -3.16 7.24 -0.32
N SER A 77 -1.84 7.36 -0.48
CA SER A 77 -1.05 8.37 0.23
C SER A 77 -1.26 9.79 -0.29
N ASN A 78 -1.55 10.01 -1.58
CA ASN A 78 -1.93 11.35 -2.04
C ASN A 78 -3.26 11.80 -1.43
N HIS A 79 -4.24 10.90 -1.40
CA HIS A 79 -5.53 11.20 -0.79
C HIS A 79 -5.39 11.46 0.71
N PHE A 80 -4.58 10.67 1.41
CA PHE A 80 -4.32 10.93 2.83
C PHE A 80 -3.64 12.28 3.05
N ASN A 81 -2.58 12.61 2.29
CA ASN A 81 -1.94 13.93 2.34
C ASN A 81 -2.95 15.07 2.14
N HIS A 82 -3.79 14.98 1.11
CA HIS A 82 -4.79 16.00 0.81
C HIS A 82 -5.83 16.18 1.92
N HIS A 83 -6.31 15.08 2.51
CA HIS A 83 -7.26 15.15 3.63
C HIS A 83 -6.62 15.58 4.94
N ASN A 84 -5.33 15.32 5.17
CA ASN A 84 -4.63 15.78 6.37
C ASN A 84 -4.40 17.30 6.38
N LEU A 85 -4.29 17.93 5.21
CA LEU A 85 -3.99 19.37 5.09
C LEU A 85 -5.23 20.28 5.15
N ARG A 86 -6.45 19.73 5.20
CA ARG A 86 -7.70 20.51 5.16
C ARG A 86 -8.39 20.49 6.52
N GLU A 87 -8.93 21.64 6.93
CA GLU A 87 -9.70 21.76 8.19
C GLU A 87 -10.93 20.84 8.24
N ASP A 88 -11.52 20.52 7.09
CA ASP A 88 -12.68 19.63 6.93
C ASP A 88 -12.31 18.21 6.45
N GLY A 89 -11.02 17.88 6.40
CA GLY A 89 -10.56 16.63 5.83
C GLY A 89 -10.79 15.41 6.73
N ASN A 90 -11.13 14.27 6.12
CA ASN A 90 -11.38 13.02 6.85
C ASN A 90 -10.09 12.26 7.21
N TYR A 91 -9.10 12.95 7.79
CA TYR A 91 -7.79 12.35 8.09
C TYR A 91 -7.85 11.20 9.09
N ILE A 92 -8.87 11.15 9.95
CA ILE A 92 -9.07 10.08 10.94
C ILE A 92 -9.36 8.75 10.24
N GLU A 93 -10.26 8.72 9.25
CA GLU A 93 -10.57 7.47 8.56
C GLU A 93 -9.37 6.97 7.75
N TYR A 94 -8.61 7.87 7.10
CA TYR A 94 -7.35 7.46 6.45
C TYR A 94 -6.32 6.95 7.45
N ALA A 95 -6.21 7.52 8.65
CA ALA A 95 -5.32 7.00 9.69
C ALA A 95 -5.76 5.60 10.16
N LYS A 96 -7.07 5.36 10.31
CA LYS A 96 -7.60 4.02 10.61
C LYS A 96 -7.29 3.03 9.50
N THR A 97 -7.55 3.38 8.25
CA THR A 97 -7.24 2.53 7.09
C THR A 97 -5.74 2.24 6.98
N TYR A 98 -4.89 3.23 7.25
CA TYR A 98 -3.44 3.04 7.32
C TYR A 98 -3.07 1.98 8.37
N MET A 99 -3.65 2.03 9.57
CA MET A 99 -3.43 0.99 10.58
C MET A 99 -4.04 -0.36 10.19
N ASN A 100 -5.19 -0.39 9.52
CA ASN A 100 -5.78 -1.63 9.01
C ASN A 100 -4.85 -2.30 7.97
N ILE A 101 -4.24 -1.52 7.08
CA ILE A 101 -3.22 -2.01 6.14
C ILE A 101 -2.05 -2.63 6.91
N LEU A 102 -1.49 -1.93 7.90
CA LEU A 102 -0.35 -2.43 8.68
C LEU A 102 -0.67 -3.68 9.51
N ASN A 103 -1.88 -3.78 10.06
CA ASN A 103 -2.34 -4.95 10.82
C ASN A 103 -2.59 -6.15 9.91
N SER A 104 -2.98 -5.90 8.66
CA SER A 104 -3.22 -6.94 7.66
C SER A 104 -1.94 -7.60 7.14
N LEU A 105 -0.78 -6.97 7.35
CA LEU A 105 0.50 -7.55 6.96
C LEU A 105 0.77 -8.81 7.78
N LYS A 106 1.18 -9.87 7.09
CA LYS A 106 1.86 -11.01 7.70
C LYS A 106 3.13 -10.52 8.38
N ILE A 107 3.60 -11.30 9.35
CA ILE A 107 4.95 -11.16 9.88
C ILE A 107 5.98 -11.25 8.74
N GLY A 108 6.92 -10.29 8.72
CA GLY A 108 7.88 -10.13 7.64
C GLY A 108 7.30 -9.53 6.36
N GLY A 109 5.98 -9.32 6.30
CA GLY A 109 5.29 -8.64 5.21
C GLY A 109 5.52 -7.13 5.25
N SER A 110 5.18 -6.47 4.14
CA SER A 110 5.53 -5.07 3.94
C SER A 110 4.49 -4.25 3.20
N PHE A 111 4.42 -2.97 3.52
CA PHE A 111 3.63 -1.97 2.82
C PHE A 111 4.56 -0.98 2.10
N HIS A 112 4.47 -0.92 0.78
CA HIS A 112 5.25 -0.04 -0.09
C HIS A 112 4.34 1.03 -0.68
N TYR A 113 4.64 2.31 -0.46
CA TYR A 113 3.82 3.38 -1.01
C TYR A 113 4.63 4.65 -1.28
N ALA A 114 4.11 5.46 -2.20
CA ALA A 114 4.62 6.78 -2.52
C ALA A 114 3.44 7.70 -2.90
N PRO A 115 3.41 8.97 -2.48
CA PRO A 115 4.40 9.66 -1.63
C PRO A 115 4.44 9.15 -0.19
N ASP A 116 5.50 9.49 0.54
CA ASP A 116 5.64 9.25 1.97
C ASP A 116 4.66 10.12 2.78
N LEU A 117 4.40 9.70 4.03
CA LEU A 117 3.44 10.33 4.94
C LEU A 117 4.09 10.67 6.28
N PRO A 118 5.04 11.63 6.33
CA PRO A 118 5.83 11.90 7.54
C PRO A 118 5.01 12.18 8.80
N PHE A 119 3.81 12.75 8.62
CA PHE A 119 2.94 13.15 9.73
C PHE A 119 2.36 11.98 10.51
N ILE A 120 2.10 10.82 9.89
CA ILE A 120 1.58 9.62 10.56
C ILE A 120 2.70 8.62 10.88
N GLU A 121 3.70 8.54 10.00
CA GLU A 121 4.84 7.62 10.13
C GLU A 121 5.63 7.84 11.42
N LYS A 122 5.70 9.08 11.92
CA LYS A 122 6.38 9.41 13.18
C LYS A 122 5.76 8.75 14.43
N TYR A 123 4.55 8.21 14.31
CA TYR A 123 3.83 7.51 15.38
C TYR A 123 3.90 5.99 15.28
N LEU A 124 4.65 5.44 14.31
CA LEU A 124 4.82 4.00 14.19
C LEU A 124 5.55 3.42 15.40
N ASP A 125 5.03 2.30 15.91
CA ASP A 125 5.70 1.51 16.93
C ASP A 125 6.92 0.80 16.32
N ASN A 126 8.11 1.31 16.63
CA ASN A 126 9.38 0.79 16.12
C ASN A 126 9.76 -0.59 16.67
N LYS A 127 9.00 -1.14 17.63
CA LYS A 127 9.13 -2.54 18.06
C LYS A 127 8.37 -3.48 17.14
N GLN A 128 7.31 -3.00 16.49
CA GLN A 128 6.45 -3.80 15.62
C GLN A 128 6.76 -3.58 14.13
N TYR A 129 7.31 -2.41 13.77
CA TYR A 129 7.50 -2.02 12.39
C TYR A 129 8.86 -1.39 12.12
N ASP A 130 9.52 -1.85 11.06
CA ASP A 130 10.69 -1.20 10.48
C ASP A 130 10.24 -0.25 9.37
N LEU A 131 10.67 1.02 9.42
CA LEU A 131 10.40 2.01 8.38
C LEU A 131 11.69 2.35 7.61
N LYS A 132 11.61 2.30 6.28
CA LYS A 132 12.65 2.76 5.36
C LYS A 132 12.08 3.75 4.35
N LYS A 133 12.89 4.74 3.96
CA LYS A 133 12.55 5.70 2.92
C LYS A 133 13.59 5.73 1.82
N TYR A 134 13.13 5.96 0.60
CA TYR A 134 13.97 6.00 -0.59
C TYR A 134 13.61 7.24 -1.41
N GLU A 135 14.62 8.04 -1.75
CA GLU A 135 14.45 9.16 -2.66
C GLU A 135 14.01 8.66 -4.04
N ILE A 136 13.16 9.45 -4.72
CA ILE A 136 12.79 9.21 -6.11
C ILE A 136 13.33 10.37 -6.93
N GLU A 137 14.25 10.07 -7.85
CA GLU A 137 14.87 11.09 -8.69
C GLU A 137 13.81 11.91 -9.45
N GLY A 138 13.89 13.23 -9.32
CA GLY A 138 12.97 14.17 -9.98
C GLY A 138 11.64 14.43 -9.24
N TYR A 139 11.48 13.93 -8.01
CA TYR A 139 10.31 14.19 -7.17
C TYR A 139 10.70 14.69 -5.78
N ASP A 140 9.87 15.56 -5.20
CA ASP A 140 10.05 16.11 -3.86
C ASP A 140 9.50 15.20 -2.74
N PHE A 141 9.10 13.96 -3.10
CA PHE A 141 8.57 12.97 -2.17
C PHE A 141 9.36 11.67 -2.24
N LYS A 142 9.23 10.85 -1.19
CA LYS A 142 9.94 9.58 -1.07
C LYS A 142 8.99 8.40 -1.25
N THR A 143 9.58 7.25 -1.51
CA THR A 143 8.91 5.97 -1.29
C THR A 143 9.14 5.54 0.14
N THR A 144 8.07 5.16 0.85
CA THR A 144 8.13 4.52 2.15
C THR A 144 7.93 3.01 2.00
N ILE A 145 8.75 2.24 2.73
CA ILE A 145 8.55 0.81 2.96
C ILE A 145 8.41 0.61 4.47
N ILE A 146 7.28 0.06 4.90
CA ILE A 146 7.06 -0.37 6.27
C ILE A 146 7.03 -1.88 6.30
N LYS A 147 7.87 -2.51 7.10
CA LYS A 147 7.92 -3.96 7.26
C LYS A 147 7.46 -4.35 8.66
N LYS A 148 6.57 -5.34 8.78
CA LYS A 148 6.13 -5.89 10.07
C LYS A 148 7.21 -6.82 10.63
N SER A 149 7.69 -6.51 11.81
CA SER A 149 8.77 -7.23 12.51
C SER A 149 8.22 -8.41 13.31
N ASN A 150 9.08 -9.39 13.57
CA ASN A 150 8.84 -10.38 14.61
C ASN A 150 8.96 -9.71 15.98
N LEU A 151 7.98 -9.92 16.86
CA LEU A 151 8.15 -9.70 18.30
C LEU A 151 9.19 -10.67 18.87
#